data_AF-A0A3A9Y4M9-F1
#
_entry.id   AF-A0A3A9Y4M9-F1
#
_cell.length_a   1.000
_cell.length_b   1.000
_cell.length_c   1.000
_cell.angle_alpha   90.00
_cell.angle_beta   90.00
_cell.angle_gamma   90.00
#
_symmetry.space_group_name_H-M   'P 1'
#
loop_
_entity.id
_entity.type
_entity.pdbx_description
1 polymer ?
#
loop_
_entity_poly.entity_id
_entity_poly.type
_entity_poly.pdbx_seq_one_letter_code
_entity_poly.pdbx_strand_id
1 'polypeptide(L)'
;MSDLAGVYSGSEGGRIELGEDGYRADNLLGDRGRTAEGTWTLDLESEGSEDMMLDDLQVWISGDREEPWLYRFEGDPDNCHLIEFHRTH
;
A
#
# COMPACT_ATOMS: atom_id res chain seq x y z
N MET A 1 -14.91 -3.27 1.64
CA MET A 1 -13.59 -3.89 1.87
C MET A 1 -13.08 -4.67 0.65
N SER A 2 -13.93 -5.25 -0.20
CA SER A 2 -13.48 -6.07 -1.35
C SER A 2 -12.83 -5.30 -2.52
N ASP A 3 -13.09 -4.01 -2.71
CA ASP A 3 -12.72 -3.33 -3.97
C ASP A 3 -11.20 -3.22 -4.18
N LEU A 4 -10.43 -3.12 -3.08
CA LEU A 4 -8.96 -3.08 -3.09
C LEU A 4 -8.32 -4.45 -2.84
N ALA A 5 -9.10 -5.51 -2.60
CA ALA A 5 -8.52 -6.83 -2.37
C ALA A 5 -7.80 -7.33 -3.63
N GLY A 6 -6.52 -7.64 -3.55
CA GLY A 6 -5.73 -8.01 -4.71
C GLY A 6 -4.24 -7.98 -4.46
N VAL A 7 -3.50 -8.34 -5.51
CA VAL A 7 -2.04 -8.34 -5.48
C VAL A 7 -1.52 -7.13 -6.22
N TYR A 8 -0.70 -6.33 -5.55
CA TYR A 8 -0.07 -5.13 -6.04
C TYR A 8 1.44 -5.35 -6.12
N SER A 9 2.04 -4.94 -7.23
CA SER A 9 3.47 -5.08 -7.48
C SER A 9 4.09 -3.71 -7.72
N GLY A 10 5.23 -3.45 -7.05
CA GLY A 10 6.02 -2.24 -7.22
C GLY A 10 7.26 -2.48 -8.06
N SER A 11 7.79 -1.41 -8.66
CA SER A 11 8.92 -1.43 -9.60
C SER A 11 10.23 -1.98 -9.02
N GLU A 12 10.41 -1.91 -7.69
CA GLU A 12 11.61 -2.37 -6.99
C GLU A 12 11.49 -3.80 -6.41
N GLY A 13 10.48 -4.56 -6.85
CA GLY A 13 10.20 -5.91 -6.34
C GLY A 13 9.42 -5.91 -5.03
N GLY A 14 8.83 -4.77 -4.67
CA GLY A 14 7.82 -4.67 -3.62
C GLY A 14 6.53 -5.36 -4.03
N ARG A 15 5.87 -6.03 -3.09
CA ARG A 15 4.58 -6.70 -3.31
C ARG A 15 3.68 -6.47 -2.13
N ILE A 16 2.41 -6.18 -2.37
CA ILE A 16 1.37 -6.07 -1.34
C ILE A 16 0.20 -6.93 -1.78
N GLU A 17 -0.24 -7.83 -0.93
CA GLU A 17 -1.42 -8.67 -1.13
C GLU A 17 -2.45 -8.27 -0.08
N LEU A 18 -3.58 -7.75 -0.53
CA LEU A 18 -4.71 -7.35 0.31
C LEU A 18 -5.80 -8.42 0.19
N GLY A 19 -6.12 -9.06 1.30
CA GLY A 19 -7.22 -10.00 1.42
C GLY A 19 -8.30 -9.48 2.37
N GLU A 20 -9.41 -10.23 2.47
CA GLU A 20 -10.48 -9.91 3.44
C GLU A 20 -10.01 -10.06 4.89
N ASP A 21 -9.08 -10.98 5.15
CA ASP A 21 -8.59 -11.32 6.48
C ASP A 21 -7.35 -10.53 6.92
N GLY A 22 -6.78 -9.69 6.04
CA GLY A 22 -5.55 -8.96 6.32
C GLY A 22 -4.71 -8.67 5.09
N TYR A 23 -3.47 -8.24 5.31
CA TYR A 23 -2.50 -8.02 4.26
C TYR A 23 -1.26 -8.88 4.46
N ARG A 24 -0.56 -9.14 3.36
CA ARG A 24 0.81 -9.63 3.34
C ARG A 24 1.62 -8.75 2.40
N ALA A 25 2.79 -8.32 2.81
CA ALA A 25 3.62 -7.49 1.97
C ALA A 25 5.09 -7.85 2.07
N ASP A 26 5.79 -7.74 0.94
CA ASP A 26 7.20 -8.04 0.79
C ASP A 26 7.93 -6.79 0.29
N ASN A 27 9.08 -6.48 0.88
CA ASN A 27 9.96 -5.36 0.48
C ASN A 27 9.26 -3.97 0.49
N LEU A 28 8.38 -3.71 1.47
CA LEU A 28 7.63 -2.45 1.59
C LEU A 28 8.47 -1.19 1.90
N LEU A 29 9.64 -1.37 2.52
CA LEU A 29 10.45 -0.30 3.14
C LEU A 29 11.89 -0.23 2.57
N GLY A 30 12.09 -0.65 1.31
CA GLY A 30 13.45 -0.82 0.74
C GLY A 30 14.28 -1.94 1.37
N ASP A 31 13.84 -2.51 2.50
CA ASP A 31 14.43 -3.66 3.18
C ASP A 31 14.14 -4.96 2.42
N ARG A 32 15.02 -5.25 1.45
CA ARG A 32 14.97 -6.50 0.67
C ARG A 32 14.98 -7.73 1.59
N GLY A 33 13.95 -8.57 1.47
CA GLY A 33 13.79 -9.83 2.19
C GLY A 33 12.94 -9.74 3.46
N ARG A 34 12.38 -8.58 3.80
CA ARG A 34 11.37 -8.48 4.87
C ARG A 34 9.98 -8.73 4.32
N THR A 35 9.27 -9.62 5.01
CA THR A 35 7.82 -9.82 4.87
C THR A 35 7.14 -9.23 6.10
N ALA A 36 6.05 -8.50 5.87
CA ALA A 36 5.11 -8.05 6.88
C ALA A 36 3.75 -8.70 6.61
N GLU A 37 3.01 -9.00 7.67
CA GLU A 37 1.64 -9.48 7.59
C GLU A 37 0.86 -8.93 8.78
N GLY A 38 -0.41 -8.60 8.56
CA GLY A 38 -1.21 -7.95 9.58
C GLY A 38 -2.58 -7.54 9.06
N THR A 39 -3.15 -6.51 9.68
CA THR A 39 -4.47 -6.01 9.32
C THR A 39 -4.36 -4.71 8.52
N TRP A 40 -5.33 -4.48 7.65
CA TRP A 40 -5.42 -3.21 6.95
C TRP A 40 -6.79 -2.59 7.13
N THR A 41 -6.82 -1.27 7.13
CA THR A 41 -8.05 -0.48 7.31
C THR A 41 -8.13 0.62 6.27
N LEU A 42 -9.36 1.03 5.96
CA LEU A 42 -9.64 2.21 5.13
C LEU A 42 -10.36 3.24 5.96
N ASP A 43 -9.92 4.48 5.86
CA ASP A 43 -10.62 5.63 6.44
C ASP A 43 -10.82 6.71 5.37
N LEU A 44 -11.64 6.38 4.37
CA LEU A 44 -11.97 7.29 3.27
C LEU A 44 -12.80 8.51 3.70
N GLU A 45 -13.29 8.52 4.95
CA GLU A 45 -14.05 9.63 5.53
C GLU A 45 -13.18 10.54 6.41
N SER A 46 -11.91 10.19 6.62
CA SER A 46 -10.95 11.01 7.37
C SER A 46 -10.81 12.38 6.73
N GLU A 47 -10.87 13.44 7.56
CA GLU A 47 -10.50 14.79 7.12
C GLU A 47 -8.98 14.93 6.86
N GLY A 48 -8.20 13.91 7.23
CA GLY A 48 -6.78 13.79 6.93
C GLY A 48 -6.49 13.26 5.52
N SER A 49 -5.21 12.98 5.25
CA SER A 49 -4.80 12.29 4.01
C SER A 49 -4.69 10.77 4.18
N GLU A 50 -5.17 10.24 5.30
CA GLU A 50 -4.99 8.84 5.68
C GLU A 50 -6.06 7.97 5.05
N ASP A 51 -5.90 7.63 3.76
CA ASP A 51 -6.86 6.80 3.05
C ASP A 51 -6.81 5.33 3.51
N MET A 52 -5.61 4.81 3.78
CA MET A 52 -5.36 3.40 4.08
C MET A 52 -4.20 3.20 5.06
N MET A 53 -4.36 2.23 5.97
CA MET A 53 -3.32 1.82 6.91
C MET A 53 -3.04 0.32 6.78
N LEU A 54 -1.76 -0.05 6.81
CA LEU A 54 -1.24 -1.41 6.99
C LEU A 54 -0.65 -1.49 8.40
N ASP A 55 -1.43 -1.96 9.37
CA ASP A 55 -1.18 -1.77 10.80
C ASP A 55 -0.86 -0.29 11.16
N ASP A 56 0.40 0.05 11.40
CA ASP A 56 0.87 1.41 11.71
C ASP A 56 1.48 2.14 10.49
N LEU A 57 1.55 1.49 9.33
CA LEU A 57 2.11 2.05 8.10
C LEU A 57 1.02 2.69 7.23
N GLN A 58 1.15 4.00 6.99
CA GLN A 58 0.27 4.72 6.06
C GLN A 58 0.59 4.40 4.59
N VAL A 59 -0.46 4.13 3.83
CA VAL A 59 -0.45 3.95 2.37
C VAL A 59 -1.60 4.77 1.79
N TRP A 60 -1.39 5.36 0.62
CA TRP A 60 -2.41 6.13 -0.08
C TRP A 60 -2.95 5.37 -1.28
N ILE A 61 -4.15 5.74 -1.69
CA ILE A 61 -4.83 5.14 -2.83
C ILE A 61 -4.97 6.20 -3.92
N SER A 62 -4.64 5.83 -5.15
CA SER A 62 -4.89 6.65 -6.33
C SER A 62 -5.47 5.78 -7.45
N GLY A 63 -5.80 6.41 -8.57
CA GLY A 63 -6.51 5.79 -9.68
C GLY A 63 -8.02 5.81 -9.49
N ASP A 64 -8.72 4.93 -10.20
CA ASP A 64 -10.16 4.77 -10.10
C ASP A 64 -10.52 3.40 -9.47
N ARG A 65 -11.82 3.12 -9.38
CA ARG A 65 -12.30 1.87 -8.76
C ARG A 65 -11.98 0.62 -9.59
N GLU A 66 -11.82 0.75 -10.90
CA GLU A 66 -11.51 -0.36 -11.79
C GLU A 66 -10.00 -0.63 -11.82
N GLU A 67 -9.19 0.43 -11.73
CA GLU A 67 -7.73 0.38 -11.73
C GLU A 67 -7.11 1.14 -10.53
N PRO A 68 -7.32 0.67 -9.28
CA PRO A 68 -6.70 1.29 -8.12
C PRO A 68 -5.21 0.96 -8.08
N TRP A 69 -4.42 1.92 -7.59
CA TRP A 69 -3.01 1.71 -7.26
C TRP A 69 -2.69 2.32 -5.91
N LEU A 70 -1.68 1.74 -5.25
CA LEU A 70 -1.27 2.10 -3.91
C LEU A 70 0.06 2.84 -4.00
N TYR A 71 0.27 3.84 -3.15
CA TYR A 71 1.54 4.53 -3.09
C TYR A 71 1.90 4.98 -1.68
N ARG A 72 3.19 5.21 -1.46
CA ARG A 72 3.69 5.84 -0.23
C ARG A 72 4.90 6.70 -0.52
N PHE A 73 5.15 7.66 0.35
CA PHE A 73 6.40 8.40 0.38
C PHE A 73 7.36 7.77 1.38
N GLU A 74 8.62 7.62 0.98
CA GLU A 74 9.71 7.17 1.83
C GLU A 74 10.84 8.19 1.80
N GLY A 75 11.40 8.51 2.97
CA GLY A 75 12.46 9.50 3.11
C GLY A 75 12.03 10.69 3.97
N ASP A 76 12.87 11.73 3.99
CA ASP A 76 12.55 13.00 4.63
C ASP A 76 11.82 13.94 3.64
N PRO A 77 11.13 14.98 4.14
CA PRO A 77 10.38 15.89 3.27
C PRO A 77 11.19 16.57 2.16
N ASP A 78 12.51 16.67 2.33
CA ASP A 78 13.43 17.26 1.37
C ASP A 78 13.86 16.26 0.27
N ASN A 79 13.81 14.95 0.55
CA ASN A 79 14.14 13.88 -0.37
C ASN A 79 13.17 12.69 -0.21
N CYS A 80 11.89 12.95 -0.51
CA CYS A 80 10.85 11.93 -0.57
C CYS A 80 10.92 11.14 -1.88
N HIS A 81 11.04 9.83 -1.77
CA HIS A 81 10.85 8.90 -2.87
C HIS A 81 9.40 8.40 -2.89
N LEU A 82 8.75 8.55 -4.04
CA LEU A 82 7.44 7.95 -4.29
C LEU A 82 7.62 6.48 -4.65
N ILE A 83 7.01 5.60 -3.86
CA ILE A 83 6.97 4.16 -4.11
C ILE A 83 5.55 3.80 -4.52
N GLU A 84 5.41 3.21 -5.71
CA GLU A 84 4.12 2.90 -6.34
C GLU A 84 3.95 1.39 -6.46
N PHE A 85 2.71 0.93 -6.24
CA PHE A 85 2.32 -0.46 -6.38
C PHE A 85 1.04 -0.54 -7.22
N HIS A 86 1.13 -1.21 -8.36
CA HIS A 86 0.01 -1.38 -9.28
C HIS A 86 -0.57 -2.77 -9.17
N ARG A 87 -1.89 -2.88 -9.33
CA ARG A 87 -2.58 -4.17 -9.31
C ARG A 87 -2.03 -5.05 -10.44
N THR A 88 -1.69 -6.28 -10.08
CA THR A 88 -1.22 -7.31 -10.99
C THR A 88 -2.44 -8.13 -11.39
N HIS A 89 -2.77 -8.14 -12.69
CA HIS A 89 -3.85 -8.95 -13.26
C HIS A 89 -3.58 -10.45 -13.17
#